data_AF-A0A371IIB8-F1
#
_entry.id   AF-A0A371IIB8-F1
#
_cell.length_a   1.000
_cell.length_b   1.000
_cell.length_c   1.000
_cell.angle_alpha   90.00
_cell.angle_beta   90.00
_cell.angle_gamma   90.00
#
_symmetry.space_group_name_H-M   'P 1'
#
loop_
_entity.id
_entity.type
_entity.pdbx_description
1 polymer ?
#
loop_
_entity_poly.entity_id
_entity_poly.type
_entity_poly.pdbx_seq_one_letter_code
_entity_poly.pdbx_strand_id
1 'polypeptide(L)'
;GAPFHTIIQIAILRTYPSHPTPPFHYLNLFSFSLQHHPSIPMAPVSVTALHVENVTFSPTVNPPSSADTLFLAGAGVRGVQIQDNFVKFTAIGIYLQDNAVPSLAVKWNACSAPELTESVEFFRDIVTGPFEKFMQVTMILPLTGQQYSEKVSENCVAIWKSLEIYTDAEAKAIEKFVSVFKDQTFPPGSSILFTVSPNGSLAISFSKDGTIPEVRNAVIENKLLSEAVLESMIGKHGVSPAAKQSLATRLSELFKEGGVRDK
;
A
#
# COMPACT_ATOMS: atom_id res chain seq x y z
N GLY A 1 26.28 17.52 -26.11
CA GLY A 1 25.32 16.85 -27.00
C GLY A 1 24.04 16.68 -26.24
N ALA A 2 22.95 17.25 -26.74
CA ALA A 2 21.60 17.08 -26.19
C ALA A 2 21.03 15.70 -26.66
N PRO A 3 19.81 15.29 -26.24
CA PRO A 3 19.56 14.17 -25.31
C PRO A 3 18.42 13.22 -25.80
N PHE A 4 17.75 12.53 -24.85
CA PHE A 4 16.44 11.83 -24.91
C PHE A 4 16.42 10.30 -25.13
N HIS A 5 16.02 9.58 -24.08
CA HIS A 5 14.74 8.87 -24.07
C HIS A 5 14.43 8.35 -22.66
N THR A 6 13.51 8.99 -21.94
CA THR A 6 12.64 8.38 -20.92
C THR A 6 11.61 9.44 -20.51
N ILE A 7 10.44 9.45 -21.13
CA ILE A 7 9.22 10.01 -20.53
C ILE A 7 8.07 9.07 -20.88
N ILE A 8 7.49 8.51 -19.82
CA ILE A 8 6.26 7.75 -19.77
C ILE A 8 5.11 8.68 -20.19
N GLN A 9 4.40 8.30 -21.24
CA GLN A 9 3.19 8.98 -21.71
C GLN A 9 2.05 8.84 -20.70
N ILE A 10 1.53 9.99 -20.26
CA ILE A 10 0.19 10.14 -19.70
C ILE A 10 -0.78 10.51 -20.84
N ALA A 11 -1.95 9.90 -20.80
CA ALA A 11 -3.01 10.03 -21.78
C ALA A 11 -3.80 11.37 -21.68
N ILE A 12 -3.99 11.99 -22.85
CA ILE A 12 -5.24 12.57 -23.40
C ILE A 12 -5.71 14.01 -23.00
N LEU A 13 -5.49 14.91 -23.97
CA LEU A 13 -6.38 15.92 -24.61
C LEU A 13 -7.21 16.94 -23.78
N ARG A 14 -6.89 18.23 -24.00
CA ARG A 14 -7.73 19.35 -24.54
C ARG A 14 -6.81 20.60 -24.55
N THR A 15 -6.58 21.32 -25.64
CA THR A 15 -7.52 22.14 -26.45
C THR A 15 -6.87 22.58 -27.78
N TYR A 16 -7.64 22.63 -28.87
CA TYR A 16 -7.32 23.37 -30.11
C TYR A 16 -8.30 24.54 -30.30
N PRO A 17 -7.92 25.58 -31.06
CA PRO A 17 -8.68 26.03 -32.24
C PRO A 17 -7.73 26.05 -33.47
N SER A 18 -8.09 25.89 -34.75
CA SER A 18 -9.27 26.31 -35.54
C SER A 18 -9.25 25.68 -36.96
N HIS A 19 -10.39 25.10 -37.40
CA HIS A 19 -10.98 24.92 -38.77
C HIS A 19 -10.16 24.62 -40.06
N PRO A 20 -10.76 24.11 -41.19
CA PRO A 20 -12.13 23.62 -41.46
C PRO A 20 -12.26 22.20 -42.10
N THR A 21 -13.49 21.66 -42.08
CA THR A 21 -14.06 20.46 -42.78
C THR A 21 -14.12 20.59 -44.32
N PRO A 22 -14.45 19.58 -45.21
CA PRO A 22 -15.42 18.44 -45.07
C PRO A 22 -15.05 17.15 -45.90
N PRO A 23 -15.94 16.22 -46.36
CA PRO A 23 -17.32 15.85 -45.96
C PRO A 23 -17.52 14.37 -45.55
N PHE A 24 -18.74 14.15 -45.03
CA PHE A 24 -19.38 12.95 -44.52
C PHE A 24 -19.39 11.70 -45.42
N HIS A 25 -19.20 10.53 -44.80
CA HIS A 25 -19.89 9.29 -45.18
C HIS A 25 -20.35 8.55 -43.91
N TYR A 26 -21.66 8.26 -43.87
CA TYR A 26 -22.35 7.53 -42.81
C TYR A 26 -21.90 6.07 -42.74
N LEU A 27 -21.50 5.60 -41.56
CA LEU A 27 -21.53 4.17 -41.20
C LEU A 27 -22.16 3.98 -39.82
N ASN A 28 -23.03 2.98 -39.76
CA ASN A 28 -23.91 2.59 -38.65
C ASN A 28 -23.23 2.52 -37.27
N LEU A 29 -23.88 3.14 -36.28
CA LEU A 29 -23.65 2.90 -34.85
C LEU A 29 -24.36 1.60 -34.44
N PHE A 30 -23.60 0.52 -34.24
CA PHE A 30 -24.01 -0.52 -33.29
C PHE A 30 -23.54 -0.09 -31.91
N SER A 31 -24.47 0.33 -31.06
CA SER A 31 -24.21 0.51 -29.64
C SER A 31 -23.94 -0.85 -28.99
N PHE A 32 -22.67 -1.20 -28.80
CA PHE A 32 -22.30 -2.22 -27.84
C PHE A 32 -22.43 -1.62 -26.44
N SER A 33 -23.52 -1.94 -25.75
CA SER A 33 -23.61 -1.79 -24.31
C SER A 33 -22.54 -2.71 -23.69
N LEU A 34 -21.50 -2.12 -23.08
CA LEU A 34 -20.61 -2.84 -22.19
C LEU A 34 -21.43 -3.29 -20.98
N GLN A 35 -22.03 -4.48 -21.07
CA GLN A 35 -22.53 -5.18 -19.90
C GLN A 35 -21.35 -5.39 -18.96
N HIS A 36 -21.45 -4.85 -17.74
CA HIS A 36 -20.55 -5.22 -16.65
C HIS A 36 -20.65 -6.73 -16.48
N HIS A 37 -19.59 -7.44 -16.87
CA HIS A 37 -19.44 -8.83 -16.49
C HIS A 37 -19.34 -8.88 -14.95
N PRO A 38 -20.16 -9.67 -14.26
CA PRO A 38 -19.93 -9.95 -12.86
C PRO A 38 -18.55 -10.63 -12.75
N SER A 39 -17.66 -10.03 -11.97
CA SER A 39 -16.39 -10.62 -11.61
C SER A 39 -16.64 -11.99 -11.01
N ILE A 40 -16.08 -13.03 -11.61
CA ILE A 40 -16.08 -14.38 -11.03
C ILE A 40 -15.43 -14.26 -9.64
N PRO A 41 -16.09 -14.70 -8.55
CA PRO A 41 -15.51 -14.62 -7.23
C PRO A 41 -14.21 -15.44 -7.21
N MET A 42 -13.10 -14.73 -6.99
CA MET A 42 -11.78 -15.35 -6.88
C MET A 42 -11.76 -16.20 -5.62
N ALA A 43 -11.21 -17.41 -5.70
CA ALA A 43 -11.05 -18.25 -4.52
C ALA A 43 -10.12 -17.54 -3.52
N PRO A 44 -10.46 -17.52 -2.21
CA PRO A 44 -9.69 -16.79 -1.22
C PRO A 44 -8.27 -17.35 -1.11
N VAL A 45 -7.31 -16.45 -0.90
CA VAL A 45 -5.90 -16.82 -0.76
C VAL A 45 -5.69 -17.55 0.57
N SER A 46 -5.19 -18.78 0.52
CA SER A 46 -4.89 -19.56 1.72
C SER A 46 -3.51 -19.23 2.25
N VAL A 47 -3.44 -18.65 3.44
CA VAL A 47 -2.18 -18.28 4.10
C VAL A 47 -2.22 -18.62 5.59
N THR A 48 -1.04 -18.65 6.23
CA THR A 48 -0.89 -18.91 7.67
C THR A 48 -0.78 -17.62 8.49
N ALA A 49 -1.07 -17.70 9.79
CA ALA A 49 -0.80 -16.60 10.73
C ALA A 49 0.72 -16.38 10.85
N LEU A 50 1.14 -15.17 11.24
CA LEU A 50 2.53 -14.87 11.57
C LEU A 50 2.65 -14.36 13.00
N HIS A 51 3.69 -14.83 13.68
CA HIS A 51 4.06 -14.36 15.02
C HIS A 51 5.28 -13.45 14.92
N VAL A 52 5.16 -12.22 15.42
CA VAL A 52 6.23 -11.22 15.44
C VAL A 52 6.34 -10.70 16.87
N GLU A 53 7.42 -11.08 17.56
CA GLU A 53 7.55 -10.89 19.01
C GLU A 53 6.35 -11.49 19.77
N ASN A 54 5.62 -10.68 20.52
CA ASN A 54 4.41 -11.04 21.27
C ASN A 54 3.11 -10.77 20.50
N VAL A 55 3.19 -10.39 19.22
CA VAL A 55 2.03 -10.05 18.38
C VAL A 55 1.74 -11.18 17.40
N THR A 56 0.47 -11.58 17.31
CA THR A 56 0.00 -12.55 16.32
C THR A 56 -0.84 -11.83 15.28
N PHE A 57 -0.40 -11.89 14.02
CA PHE A 57 -1.16 -11.40 12.88
C PHE A 57 -1.99 -12.55 12.29
N SER A 58 -3.30 -12.34 12.21
CA SER A 58 -4.24 -13.33 11.68
C SER A 58 -4.00 -13.57 10.20
N PRO A 59 -4.33 -14.74 9.64
CA PRO A 59 -4.20 -15.01 8.21
C PRO A 59 -4.99 -14.04 7.32
N THR A 60 -6.13 -13.58 7.81
CA THR A 60 -7.05 -12.71 7.08
C THR A 60 -7.65 -11.67 8.02
N VAL A 61 -8.06 -10.53 7.46
CA VAL A 61 -8.66 -9.41 8.18
C VAL A 61 -9.76 -8.74 7.37
N ASN A 62 -10.71 -8.09 8.06
CA ASN A 62 -11.74 -7.24 7.45
C ASN A 62 -11.52 -5.79 7.92
N PRO A 63 -10.81 -4.95 7.15
CA PRO A 63 -10.54 -3.58 7.53
C PRO A 63 -11.82 -2.74 7.70
N PRO A 64 -11.86 -1.74 8.60
CA PRO A 64 -13.05 -0.92 8.85
C PRO A 64 -13.48 -0.06 7.64
N SER A 65 -12.59 0.06 6.64
CA SER A 65 -12.79 0.88 5.45
C SER A 65 -12.78 0.06 4.15
N SER A 66 -12.89 -1.26 4.25
CA SER A 66 -12.93 -2.17 3.13
C SER A 66 -14.23 -2.97 3.13
N ALA A 67 -14.71 -3.33 1.95
CA ALA A 67 -15.77 -4.32 1.78
C ALA A 67 -15.20 -5.76 1.64
N ASP A 68 -13.87 -5.88 1.52
CA ASP A 68 -13.18 -7.11 1.21
C ASP A 68 -12.47 -7.69 2.44
N THR A 69 -12.27 -9.00 2.40
CA THR A 69 -11.32 -9.69 3.27
C THR A 69 -9.94 -9.61 2.64
N LEU A 70 -8.94 -9.18 3.40
CA LEU A 70 -7.55 -9.08 2.95
C LEU A 70 -6.70 -10.18 3.60
N PHE A 71 -5.76 -10.75 2.86
CA PHE A 71 -4.88 -11.82 3.33
C PHE A 71 -3.54 -11.27 3.85
N LEU A 72 -2.94 -11.95 4.83
CA LEU A 72 -1.65 -11.60 5.41
C LEU A 72 -0.50 -11.93 4.45
N ALA A 73 -0.04 -10.90 3.74
CA ALA A 73 1.03 -11.01 2.75
C ALA A 73 2.42 -11.05 3.42
N GLY A 74 2.60 -10.37 4.55
CA GLY A 74 3.83 -10.47 5.33
C GLY A 74 3.79 -9.71 6.63
N ALA A 75 4.73 -9.99 7.53
CA ALA A 75 4.87 -9.28 8.79
C ALA A 75 6.34 -9.16 9.22
N GLY A 76 6.65 -8.16 10.03
CA GLY A 76 8.00 -7.96 10.55
C GLY A 76 8.11 -6.88 11.61
N VAL A 77 9.24 -6.83 12.29
CA VAL A 77 9.53 -5.79 13.28
C VAL A 77 10.04 -4.52 12.61
N ARG A 78 9.77 -3.39 13.25
CA ARG A 78 10.50 -2.14 13.05
C ARG A 78 11.19 -1.77 14.34
N GLY A 79 12.48 -1.49 14.25
CA GLY A 79 13.35 -1.14 15.37
C GLY A 79 14.40 -0.11 14.97
N VAL A 80 15.17 0.33 15.95
CA VAL A 80 16.29 1.27 15.77
C VAL A 80 17.50 0.69 16.48
N GLN A 81 18.67 0.78 15.85
CA GLN A 81 19.93 0.47 16.49
C GLN A 81 20.27 1.59 17.49
N ILE A 82 20.32 1.24 18.78
CA ILE A 82 20.72 2.15 19.86
C ILE A 82 21.93 1.51 20.52
N GLN A 83 23.11 2.10 20.32
CA GLN A 83 24.40 1.49 20.68
C GLN A 83 24.53 0.10 20.02
N ASP A 84 24.84 -0.93 20.80
CA ASP A 84 25.02 -2.31 20.32
C ASP A 84 23.72 -3.12 20.30
N ASN A 85 22.59 -2.51 20.68
CA ASN A 85 21.29 -3.19 20.80
C ASN A 85 20.28 -2.72 19.74
N PHE A 86 19.66 -3.69 19.06
CA PHE A 86 18.53 -3.42 18.16
C PHE A 86 17.22 -3.36 18.95
N VAL A 87 16.75 -2.14 19.24
CA VAL A 87 15.54 -1.89 20.03
C VAL A 87 14.32 -1.92 19.14
N LYS A 88 13.40 -2.85 19.38
CA LYS A 88 12.17 -3.05 18.61
C LYS A 88 11.06 -2.16 19.15
N PHE A 89 10.44 -1.36 18.28
CA PHE A 89 9.39 -0.41 18.67
C PHE A 89 8.00 -0.92 18.31
N THR A 90 7.87 -1.54 17.14
CA THR A 90 6.57 -1.95 16.58
C THR A 90 6.68 -3.26 15.82
N ALA A 91 5.63 -4.06 15.87
CA ALA A 91 5.39 -5.15 14.94
C ALA A 91 4.44 -4.67 13.83
N ILE A 92 4.72 -5.00 12.58
CA ILE A 92 3.96 -4.54 11.42
C ILE A 92 3.43 -5.76 10.67
N GLY A 93 2.12 -5.84 10.49
CA GLY A 93 1.45 -6.78 9.59
C GLY A 93 0.96 -6.06 8.34
N ILE A 94 1.20 -6.64 7.17
CA ILE A 94 0.83 -6.08 5.86
C ILE A 94 -0.07 -7.08 5.17
N TYR A 95 -1.25 -6.60 4.81
CA TYR A 95 -2.32 -7.36 4.20
C TYR A 95 -2.64 -6.78 2.83
N LEU A 96 -2.94 -7.65 1.88
CA LEU A 96 -3.27 -7.29 0.51
C LEU A 96 -4.63 -7.88 0.13
N GLN A 97 -5.33 -7.21 -0.77
CA GLN A 97 -6.53 -7.76 -1.41
C GLN A 97 -6.18 -8.97 -2.27
N ASP A 98 -7.07 -9.95 -2.39
CA ASP A 98 -6.81 -11.22 -3.09
C ASP A 98 -6.35 -11.05 -4.54
N ASN A 99 -6.88 -10.04 -5.26
CA ASN A 99 -6.50 -9.72 -6.64
C ASN A 99 -5.04 -9.20 -6.77
N ALA A 100 -4.36 -8.88 -5.67
CA ALA A 100 -2.95 -8.53 -5.68
C ALA A 100 -2.08 -9.67 -6.21
N VAL A 101 -2.41 -10.93 -5.89
CA VAL A 101 -1.64 -12.10 -6.31
C VAL A 101 -1.61 -12.22 -7.85
N PRO A 102 -2.75 -12.33 -8.57
CA PRO A 102 -2.72 -12.38 -10.03
C PRO A 102 -2.20 -11.08 -10.65
N SER A 103 -2.44 -9.91 -10.05
CA SER A 103 -1.92 -8.64 -10.56
C SER A 103 -0.39 -8.59 -10.55
N LEU A 104 0.25 -9.07 -9.48
CA LEU A 104 1.71 -9.08 -9.36
C LEU A 104 2.34 -10.23 -10.12
N ALA A 105 1.66 -11.39 -10.21
CA ALA A 105 2.16 -12.58 -10.89
C ALA A 105 2.48 -12.33 -12.38
N VAL A 106 1.82 -11.36 -13.03
CA VAL A 106 2.11 -10.97 -14.43
C VAL A 106 3.59 -10.66 -14.64
N LYS A 107 4.24 -10.03 -13.66
CA LYS A 107 5.67 -9.62 -13.74
C LYS A 107 6.59 -10.49 -12.88
N TRP A 108 6.08 -11.00 -11.75
CA TRP A 108 6.94 -11.50 -10.66
C TRP A 108 6.86 -13.01 -10.41
N ASN A 109 6.06 -13.77 -11.17
CA ASN A 109 5.81 -15.19 -10.87
C ASN A 109 7.03 -16.12 -10.96
N ALA A 110 8.02 -15.77 -11.76
CA ALA A 110 9.24 -16.56 -11.96
C ALA A 110 10.36 -16.18 -10.97
N CYS A 111 10.17 -15.13 -10.18
CA CYS A 111 11.18 -14.64 -9.25
C CYS A 111 11.16 -15.43 -7.93
N SER A 112 12.35 -15.75 -7.43
CA SER A 112 12.56 -16.34 -6.12
C SER A 112 12.42 -15.30 -4.99
N ALA A 113 12.16 -15.77 -3.77
CA ALA A 113 12.06 -14.89 -2.60
C ALA A 113 13.29 -13.97 -2.40
N PRO A 114 14.56 -14.43 -2.55
CA PRO A 114 15.71 -13.54 -2.45
C PRO A 114 15.74 -12.45 -3.54
N GLU A 115 15.42 -12.81 -4.78
CA GLU A 115 15.36 -11.84 -5.89
C GLU A 115 14.29 -10.77 -5.64
N LEU A 116 13.12 -11.18 -5.14
CA LEU A 116 12.04 -10.27 -4.76
C LEU A 116 12.43 -9.38 -3.57
N THR A 117 13.16 -9.91 -2.60
CA THR A 117 13.59 -9.15 -1.40
C THR A 117 14.50 -7.98 -1.76
N GLU A 118 15.37 -8.16 -2.77
CA GLU A 118 16.29 -7.13 -3.26
C GLU A 118 15.67 -6.21 -4.32
N SER A 119 14.51 -6.57 -4.88
CA SER A 119 13.86 -5.83 -5.96
C SER A 119 13.09 -4.61 -5.45
N VAL A 120 13.64 -3.42 -5.64
CA VAL A 120 12.94 -2.15 -5.36
C VAL A 120 11.66 -2.02 -6.18
N GLU A 121 11.69 -2.47 -7.44
CA GLU A 121 10.53 -2.42 -8.33
C GLU A 121 9.38 -3.31 -7.85
N PHE A 122 9.68 -4.50 -7.30
CA PHE A 122 8.66 -5.39 -6.76
C PHE A 122 7.87 -4.73 -5.63
N PHE A 123 8.58 -4.13 -4.67
CA PHE A 123 7.90 -3.41 -3.59
C PHE A 123 7.19 -2.16 -4.09
N ARG A 124 7.69 -1.51 -5.14
CA ARG A 124 6.99 -0.39 -5.77
C ARG A 124 5.66 -0.85 -6.39
N ASP A 125 5.65 -1.98 -7.09
CA ASP A 125 4.42 -2.57 -7.66
C ASP A 125 3.43 -2.98 -6.55
N ILE A 126 3.89 -3.42 -5.39
CA ILE A 126 3.03 -3.63 -4.21
C ILE A 126 2.45 -2.31 -3.72
N VAL A 127 3.26 -1.28 -3.56
CA VAL A 127 2.83 0.03 -3.03
C VAL A 127 1.78 0.67 -3.95
N THR A 128 2.06 0.73 -5.25
CA THR A 128 1.24 1.46 -6.24
C THR A 128 0.24 0.58 -6.98
N GLY A 129 0.20 -0.73 -6.68
CA GLY A 129 -0.66 -1.69 -7.39
C GLY A 129 -2.16 -1.37 -7.27
N PRO A 130 -2.99 -1.76 -8.24
CA PRO A 130 -4.41 -1.40 -8.31
C PRO A 130 -5.28 -2.30 -7.42
N PHE A 131 -4.90 -2.45 -6.15
CA PHE A 131 -5.56 -3.28 -5.16
C PHE A 131 -5.46 -2.64 -3.78
N GLU A 132 -6.38 -3.01 -2.88
CA GLU A 132 -6.36 -2.51 -1.51
C GLU A 132 -5.19 -3.07 -0.71
N LYS A 133 -4.67 -2.25 0.21
CA LYS A 133 -3.67 -2.66 1.20
C LYS A 133 -4.13 -2.26 2.58
N PHE A 134 -3.79 -3.09 3.56
CA PHE A 134 -4.02 -2.79 4.96
C PHE A 134 -2.76 -3.05 5.78
N MET A 135 -2.42 -2.10 6.65
CA MET A 135 -1.26 -2.21 7.53
C MET A 135 -1.72 -2.10 8.97
N GLN A 136 -1.34 -3.09 9.78
CA GLN A 136 -1.53 -3.09 11.23
C GLN A 136 -0.17 -2.88 11.91
N VAL A 137 0.02 -1.70 12.50
CA VAL A 137 1.23 -1.33 13.24
C VAL A 137 0.93 -1.46 14.73
N THR A 138 1.42 -2.52 15.36
CA THR A 138 1.21 -2.82 16.79
C THR A 138 2.41 -2.38 17.62
N MET A 139 2.17 -1.66 18.70
CA MET A 139 3.22 -1.12 19.56
C MET A 139 3.82 -2.22 20.45
N ILE A 140 5.14 -2.39 20.38
CA ILE A 140 5.94 -3.18 21.34
C ILE A 140 6.37 -2.27 22.49
N LEU A 141 6.84 -1.07 22.15
CA LEU A 141 7.17 0.00 23.09
C LEU A 141 6.16 1.16 22.93
N PRO A 142 5.91 1.92 24.00
CA PRO A 142 4.96 3.03 23.94
C PRO A 142 5.46 4.13 22.99
N LEU A 143 4.53 4.72 22.25
CA LEU A 143 4.77 5.90 21.41
C LEU A 143 3.61 6.88 21.57
N THR A 144 3.90 8.18 21.54
CA THR A 144 2.83 9.17 21.36
C THR A 144 2.44 9.25 19.88
N GLY A 145 1.21 9.67 19.61
CA GLY A 145 0.78 9.91 18.24
C GLY A 145 1.63 10.96 17.54
N GLN A 146 2.03 12.00 18.27
CA GLN A 146 2.98 13.00 17.78
C GLN A 146 4.32 12.38 17.33
N GLN A 147 4.97 11.58 18.18
CA GLN A 147 6.23 10.91 17.85
C GLN A 147 6.11 10.04 16.59
N TYR A 148 5.00 9.32 16.47
CA TYR A 148 4.73 8.49 15.30
C TYR A 148 4.49 9.34 14.04
N SER A 149 3.57 10.31 14.13
CA SER A 149 3.12 11.07 12.96
C SER A 149 4.18 12.03 12.43
N GLU A 150 4.95 12.66 13.32
CA GLU A 150 6.06 13.54 12.93
C GLU A 150 7.08 12.76 12.11
N LYS A 151 7.49 11.57 12.59
CA LYS A 151 8.50 10.77 11.88
C LYS A 151 8.05 10.33 10.49
N VAL A 152 6.78 9.96 10.34
CA VAL A 152 6.20 9.61 9.03
C VAL A 152 6.13 10.85 8.14
N SER A 153 5.64 11.97 8.67
CA SER A 153 5.45 13.22 7.91
C SER A 153 6.76 13.84 7.42
N GLU A 154 7.79 13.90 8.26
CA GLU A 154 9.12 14.43 7.91
C GLU A 154 9.70 13.70 6.71
N ASN A 155 9.66 12.36 6.73
CA ASN A 155 10.16 11.52 5.66
C ASN A 155 9.38 11.77 4.35
N CYS A 156 8.06 11.86 4.41
CA CYS A 156 7.21 12.11 3.23
C CYS A 156 7.53 13.48 2.61
N VAL A 157 7.54 14.54 3.43
CA VAL A 157 7.78 15.91 2.98
C VAL A 157 9.18 16.07 2.37
N ALA A 158 10.21 15.48 2.98
CA ALA A 158 11.57 15.55 2.46
C ALA A 158 11.67 14.92 1.06
N ILE A 159 11.08 13.73 0.87
CA ILE A 159 11.08 13.04 -0.42
C ILE A 159 10.31 13.85 -1.46
N TRP A 160 9.09 14.29 -1.15
CA TRP A 160 8.25 15.01 -2.12
C TRP A 160 8.84 16.36 -2.52
N LYS A 161 9.50 17.06 -1.61
CA LYS A 161 10.24 18.28 -1.95
C LYS A 161 11.43 17.99 -2.87
N SER A 162 12.19 16.92 -2.60
CA SER A 162 13.33 16.55 -3.45
C SER A 162 12.93 16.13 -4.87
N LEU A 163 11.70 15.62 -5.02
CA LEU A 163 11.12 15.24 -6.30
C LEU A 163 10.30 16.37 -6.95
N GLU A 164 10.23 17.55 -6.33
CA GLU A 164 9.43 18.70 -6.79
C GLU A 164 7.94 18.39 -6.99
N ILE A 165 7.40 17.45 -6.20
CA ILE A 165 5.98 17.05 -6.23
C ILE A 165 5.20 17.45 -4.98
N TYR A 166 5.81 18.23 -4.07
CA TYR A 166 5.16 18.70 -2.85
C TYR A 166 4.33 19.96 -3.12
N THR A 167 3.01 19.80 -3.25
CA THR A 167 2.07 20.91 -3.46
C THR A 167 1.26 21.25 -2.21
N ASP A 168 0.40 22.26 -2.30
CA ASP A 168 -0.55 22.61 -1.24
C ASP A 168 -1.49 21.46 -0.87
N ALA A 169 -1.78 20.55 -1.82
CA ALA A 169 -2.60 19.37 -1.55
C ALA A 169 -1.88 18.40 -0.59
N GLU A 170 -0.60 18.14 -0.84
CA GLU A 170 0.23 17.30 0.03
C GLU A 170 0.45 17.96 1.40
N ALA A 171 0.65 19.29 1.43
CA ALA A 171 0.78 20.04 2.68
C ALA A 171 -0.47 19.89 3.56
N LYS A 172 -1.66 20.11 3.00
CA LYS A 172 -2.94 19.92 3.72
C LYS A 172 -3.17 18.48 4.14
N ALA A 173 -2.75 17.51 3.32
CA ALA A 173 -2.85 16.10 3.67
C ALA A 173 -1.95 15.75 4.87
N ILE A 174 -0.73 16.31 4.93
CA ILE A 174 0.19 16.15 6.06
C ILE A 174 -0.34 16.82 7.32
N GLU A 175 -0.86 18.05 7.24
CA GLU A 175 -1.49 18.72 8.37
C GLU A 175 -2.66 17.90 8.93
N LYS A 176 -3.51 17.37 8.03
CA LYS A 176 -4.61 16.49 8.43
C LYS A 176 -4.09 15.19 9.06
N PHE A 177 -3.05 14.59 8.49
CA PHE A 177 -2.42 13.39 9.05
C PHE A 177 -1.94 13.65 10.48
N VAL A 178 -1.10 14.67 10.69
CA VAL A 178 -0.59 15.02 12.04
C VAL A 178 -1.72 15.33 13.02
N SER A 179 -2.75 16.07 12.60
CA SER A 179 -3.88 16.39 13.49
C SER A 179 -4.69 15.16 13.93
N VAL A 180 -4.81 14.13 13.09
CA VAL A 180 -5.46 12.85 13.46
C VAL A 180 -4.71 12.13 14.59
N PHE A 181 -3.39 12.30 14.68
CA PHE A 181 -2.55 11.67 15.71
C PHE A 181 -2.32 12.54 16.96
N LYS A 182 -2.66 13.83 16.92
CA LYS A 182 -2.27 14.83 17.94
C LYS A 182 -2.56 14.40 19.38
N ASP A 183 -3.77 13.92 19.64
CA ASP A 183 -4.23 13.58 20.99
C ASP A 183 -4.15 12.07 21.29
N GLN A 184 -3.41 11.31 20.47
CA GLN A 184 -3.28 9.87 20.61
C GLN A 184 -2.05 9.47 21.43
N THR A 185 -2.20 8.41 22.22
CA THR A 185 -1.09 7.71 22.88
C THR A 185 -1.25 6.23 22.66
N PHE A 186 -0.16 5.57 22.29
CA PHE A 186 -0.13 4.18 21.92
C PHE A 186 0.69 3.37 22.92
N PRO A 187 0.06 2.80 23.98
CA PRO A 187 0.74 1.89 24.88
C PRO A 187 1.09 0.56 24.15
N PRO A 188 1.98 -0.28 24.71
CA PRO A 188 2.22 -1.61 24.18
C PRO A 188 0.93 -2.40 23.97
N GLY A 189 0.82 -3.10 22.83
CA GLY A 189 -0.37 -3.85 22.41
C GLY A 189 -1.40 -3.04 21.63
N SER A 190 -1.41 -1.71 21.74
CA SER A 190 -2.27 -0.88 20.89
C SER A 190 -1.83 -0.95 19.42
N SER A 191 -2.73 -0.60 18.50
CA SER A 191 -2.46 -0.64 17.06
C SER A 191 -2.91 0.63 16.33
N ILE A 192 -2.10 1.03 15.35
CA ILE A 192 -2.48 1.97 14.30
C ILE A 192 -2.78 1.17 13.05
N LEU A 193 -3.93 1.43 12.44
CA LEU A 193 -4.46 0.69 11.31
C LEU A 193 -4.61 1.63 10.12
N PHE A 194 -4.01 1.25 8.99
CA PHE A 194 -4.08 2.01 7.75
C PHE A 194 -4.74 1.17 6.67
N THR A 195 -5.71 1.75 5.96
CA THR A 195 -6.25 1.17 4.72
C THR A 195 -5.89 2.09 3.57
N VAL A 196 -5.18 1.57 2.58
CA VAL A 196 -4.85 2.27 1.32
C VAL A 196 -5.81 1.80 0.27
N SER A 197 -6.72 2.69 -0.15
CA SER A 197 -7.63 2.42 -1.26
C SER A 197 -6.88 2.47 -2.60
N PRO A 198 -7.23 1.62 -3.59
CA PRO A 198 -6.68 1.72 -4.95
C PRO A 198 -6.96 3.09 -5.59
N ASN A 199 -7.96 3.83 -5.11
CA ASN A 199 -8.32 5.16 -5.60
C ASN A 199 -7.46 6.29 -4.99
N GLY A 200 -6.52 5.97 -4.10
CA GLY A 200 -5.57 6.94 -3.54
C GLY A 200 -6.03 7.63 -2.26
N SER A 201 -6.90 7.00 -1.48
CA SER A 201 -7.29 7.48 -0.15
C SER A 201 -6.62 6.66 0.95
N LEU A 202 -6.33 7.32 2.07
CA LEU A 202 -5.79 6.71 3.29
C LEU A 202 -6.82 6.78 4.41
N ALA A 203 -7.38 5.64 4.78
CA ALA A 203 -8.19 5.54 5.99
C ALA A 203 -7.33 5.16 7.19
N ILE A 204 -7.59 5.80 8.33
CA ILE A 204 -6.83 5.62 9.58
C ILE A 204 -7.80 5.18 10.66
N SER A 205 -7.42 4.14 11.40
CA SER A 205 -8.15 3.67 12.58
C SER A 205 -7.19 3.35 13.72
N PHE A 206 -7.67 3.44 14.96
CA PHE A 206 -6.90 3.13 16.15
C PHE A 206 -7.54 2.01 16.95
N SER A 207 -6.71 1.16 17.54
CA SER A 207 -7.13 0.07 18.41
C SER A 207 -6.32 0.09 19.70
N LYS A 208 -6.97 -0.20 20.82
CA LYS A 208 -6.33 -0.21 22.14
C LYS A 208 -5.61 -1.53 22.45
N ASP A 209 -5.98 -2.60 21.76
CA ASP A 209 -5.58 -3.99 22.07
C ASP A 209 -5.16 -4.82 20.83
N GLY A 210 -5.15 -4.20 19.65
CA GLY A 210 -4.80 -4.86 18.40
C GLY A 210 -5.96 -5.55 17.68
N THR A 211 -7.17 -5.50 18.24
CA THR A 211 -8.39 -5.88 17.53
C THR A 211 -8.70 -4.87 16.43
N ILE A 212 -9.31 -5.32 15.33
CA ILE A 212 -9.72 -4.42 14.24
C ILE A 212 -11.06 -3.80 14.62
N PRO A 213 -11.17 -2.46 14.72
CA PRO A 213 -12.41 -1.79 15.09
C PRO A 213 -13.43 -1.87 13.95
N GLU A 214 -14.71 -1.66 14.26
CA GLU A 214 -15.76 -1.62 13.24
C GLU A 214 -15.79 -0.29 12.47
N VAL A 215 -15.29 0.80 13.07
CA VAL A 215 -15.39 2.15 12.52
C VAL A 215 -14.02 2.78 12.38
N ARG A 216 -13.81 3.49 11.26
CA ARG A 216 -12.60 4.28 11.00
C ARG A 216 -12.60 5.63 11.73
N ASN A 217 -11.42 6.13 12.09
CA ASN A 217 -11.26 7.42 12.75
C ASN A 217 -11.19 8.59 11.74
N ALA A 218 -10.50 8.40 10.62
CA ALA A 218 -10.34 9.44 9.60
C ALA A 218 -10.12 8.86 8.20
N VAL A 219 -10.38 9.68 7.18
CA VAL A 219 -9.99 9.43 5.78
C VAL A 219 -9.29 10.66 5.22
N ILE A 220 -8.16 10.45 4.56
CA ILE A 220 -7.38 11.48 3.89
C ILE A 220 -7.33 11.15 2.39
N GLU A 221 -7.95 12.01 1.59
CA GLU A 221 -7.98 11.90 0.13
C GLU A 221 -6.69 12.49 -0.46
N ASN A 222 -5.61 11.70 -0.46
CA ASN A 222 -4.35 12.10 -1.07
C ASN A 222 -3.52 10.85 -1.44
N LYS A 223 -3.36 10.62 -2.74
CA LYS A 223 -2.70 9.42 -3.28
C LYS A 223 -1.24 9.31 -2.85
N LEU A 224 -0.51 10.43 -2.87
CA LEU A 224 0.90 10.45 -2.49
C LEU A 224 1.07 10.05 -1.02
N LEU A 225 0.27 10.62 -0.13
CA LEU A 225 0.27 10.25 1.29
C LEU A 225 -0.11 8.79 1.50
N SER A 226 -1.16 8.30 0.83
CA SER A 226 -1.62 6.93 0.99
C SER A 226 -0.54 5.91 0.60
N GLU A 227 0.18 6.17 -0.50
CA GLU A 227 1.29 5.33 -0.96
C GLU A 227 2.53 5.49 -0.06
N ALA A 228 2.82 6.71 0.41
CA ALA A 228 4.00 7.00 1.22
C ALA A 228 3.99 6.29 2.58
N VAL A 229 2.83 6.06 3.19
CA VAL A 229 2.74 5.30 4.45
C VAL A 229 3.25 3.87 4.25
N LEU A 230 2.81 3.16 3.21
CA LEU A 230 3.31 1.80 2.93
C LEU A 230 4.76 1.82 2.42
N GLU A 231 5.13 2.78 1.55
CA GLU A 231 6.52 2.97 1.10
C GLU A 231 7.48 3.17 2.28
N SER A 232 7.06 3.87 3.33
CA SER A 232 7.88 4.06 4.54
C SER A 232 8.19 2.75 5.27
N MET A 233 7.37 1.71 5.08
CA MET A 233 7.54 0.40 5.71
C MET A 233 8.38 -0.55 4.86
N ILE A 234 8.06 -0.67 3.56
CA ILE A 234 8.59 -1.72 2.66
C ILE A 234 9.31 -1.19 1.41
N GLY A 235 9.35 0.12 1.21
CA GLY A 235 10.02 0.75 0.09
C GLY A 235 11.54 0.58 0.12
N LYS A 236 12.23 1.27 -0.79
CA LYS A 236 13.71 1.22 -0.86
C LYS A 236 14.37 1.58 0.47
N HIS A 237 13.82 2.57 1.16
CA HIS A 237 14.27 3.06 2.46
C HIS A 237 13.30 2.65 3.59
N GLY A 238 12.57 1.56 3.39
CA GLY A 238 11.57 1.05 4.32
C GLY A 238 12.17 0.68 5.68
N VAL A 239 11.43 0.97 6.75
CA VAL A 239 11.88 0.77 8.14
C VAL A 239 11.77 -0.68 8.64
N SER A 240 11.24 -1.61 7.85
CA SER A 240 11.10 -3.02 8.23
C SER A 240 11.65 -3.97 7.15
N PRO A 241 12.96 -4.24 7.15
CA PRO A 241 13.56 -5.27 6.30
C PRO A 241 12.93 -6.65 6.50
N ALA A 242 12.56 -6.99 7.74
CA ALA A 242 11.88 -8.25 8.05
C ALA A 242 10.51 -8.37 7.36
N ALA A 243 9.72 -7.29 7.31
CA ALA A 243 8.45 -7.31 6.59
C ALA A 243 8.65 -7.47 5.08
N LYS A 244 9.69 -6.84 4.50
CA LYS A 244 10.05 -7.03 3.09
C LYS A 244 10.39 -8.49 2.77
N GLN A 245 11.24 -9.11 3.59
CA GLN A 245 11.61 -10.52 3.40
C GLN A 245 10.40 -11.45 3.56
N SER A 246 9.53 -11.18 4.55
CA SER A 246 8.29 -11.94 4.77
C SER A 246 7.36 -11.86 3.56
N LEU A 247 7.12 -10.65 3.04
CA LEU A 247 6.33 -10.41 1.82
C LEU A 247 6.89 -11.17 0.61
N ALA A 248 8.19 -10.99 0.34
CA ALA A 248 8.87 -11.62 -0.79
C ALA A 248 8.77 -13.14 -0.73
N THR A 249 8.96 -13.73 0.46
CA THR A 249 8.87 -15.17 0.67
C THR A 249 7.48 -15.69 0.36
N ARG A 250 6.47 -15.15 1.03
CA ARG A 250 5.09 -15.64 0.93
C ARG A 250 4.48 -15.38 -0.45
N LEU A 251 4.73 -14.22 -1.04
CA LEU A 251 4.24 -13.92 -2.38
C LEU A 251 4.90 -14.82 -3.44
N SER A 252 6.20 -15.14 -3.31
CA SER A 252 6.87 -16.07 -4.23
C SER A 252 6.26 -17.48 -4.21
N GLU A 253 5.73 -17.91 -3.06
CA GLU A 253 5.02 -19.19 -2.91
C GLU A 253 3.64 -19.12 -3.55
N LEU A 254 2.88 -18.07 -3.24
CA LEU A 254 1.54 -17.84 -3.79
C LEU A 254 1.53 -17.72 -5.32
N PHE A 255 2.56 -17.12 -5.92
CA PHE A 255 2.68 -17.05 -7.38
C PHE A 255 2.84 -18.44 -8.02
N LYS A 256 3.50 -19.38 -7.34
CA LYS A 256 3.65 -20.76 -7.84
C LYS A 256 2.34 -21.53 -7.75
N GLU A 257 1.59 -21.37 -6.67
CA GLU A 257 0.28 -22.00 -6.48
C GLU A 257 -0.75 -21.48 -7.49
N GLY A 258 -0.71 -20.18 -7.81
CA GLY A 258 -1.56 -19.56 -8.83
C GLY A 258 -1.31 -20.05 -10.26
N GLY A 259 -0.08 -20.48 -10.57
CA GLY A 259 0.34 -20.96 -11.90
C GLY A 259 0.03 -22.44 -12.19
N VAL A 260 -0.43 -23.23 -11.20
CA VAL A 260 -0.75 -24.66 -11.38
C VAL A 260 -2.19 -24.88 -11.88
N ARG A 261 -2.99 -23.82 -12.06
CA ARG A 261 -4.41 -23.93 -12.40
C ARG A 261 -4.76 -24.03 -13.90
N ASP A 262 -3.75 -24.11 -14.77
CA ASP A 262 -3.93 -24.42 -16.20
C ASP A 262 -3.28 -25.79 -16.53
N LYS A 263 -4.00 -26.88 -16.26
CA LYS A 263 -3.79 -28.19 -16.90
C LYS A 263 -5.12 -28.85 -17.21
#